data_AF-A0A821ZRU9-F1
#
_entry.id   AF-A0A821ZRU9-F1
#
_cell.length_a   1.000
_cell.length_b   1.000
_cell.length_c   1.000
_cell.angle_alpha   90.00
_cell.angle_beta   90.00
_cell.angle_gamma   90.00
#
_symmetry.space_group_name_H-M   'P 1'
#
loop_
_entity.id
_entity.type
_entity.pdbx_description
1 polymer ?
#
loop_
_entity_poly.entity_id
_entity_poly.type
_entity_poly.pdbx_seq_one_letter_code
_entity_poly.pdbx_strand_id
1 'polypeptide(L)'
;MSHPSKSQQRFPFRTLVHVRRNYRKLPPIVQTARSIEENGSSKSSLSPTTIDFRYETPPLDTNNFWDRLHEHIANQTLEHNDDHGRQQAPNKVVRIFVSSTFTDFFNEREVLIKKVFPALRDEMESAGIQIIDCDLRWGVPKDSTTEQTILTCLEELDRCFEDNGQPFFIGLLSDKYGWVPKLNELPKNITERYRWIDGASITLMEFIHGAFRTHNPNAFFLIRKSENILKNIPDVYKDKFRDKDEFNQSQIQELKEQLPKMFPSEQIFHYDCYYNGLDSSTGRERVKIDGLNEFEEHAKNFLIQAIQKWYPTNFHNTNSLDAEQKQMTTFLLNKTQYFVDRPNEFSILFKYITGDHKDLKLISATDAKNENVQPLMVVTGRSGDGKSILLGKFVLTIE
;
A
#
# COMPACT_ATOMS: atom_id res chain seq x y z
N MET A 1 39.54 -11.96 47.04
CA MET A 1 40.24 -10.64 47.04
C MET A 1 40.16 -10.11 45.61
N SER A 2 39.03 -9.56 45.20
CA SER A 2 38.63 -8.14 45.26
C SER A 2 39.24 -7.29 44.14
N HIS A 3 38.46 -7.14 43.05
CA HIS A 3 38.59 -6.12 42.02
C HIS A 3 38.58 -4.69 42.60
N PRO A 4 39.27 -3.72 41.98
CA PRO A 4 38.99 -2.32 42.22
C PRO A 4 38.10 -1.72 41.13
N SER A 5 37.09 -1.00 41.61
CA SER A 5 36.11 -0.17 40.93
C SER A 5 36.72 1.06 40.22
N LYS A 6 36.16 1.46 39.08
CA LYS A 6 36.22 2.85 38.61
C LYS A 6 34.81 3.38 38.34
N SER A 7 34.43 4.34 39.16
CA SER A 7 33.26 5.19 39.04
C SER A 7 33.57 6.49 38.29
N GLN A 8 32.61 6.92 37.47
CA GLN A 8 32.20 8.29 37.16
C GLN A 8 33.23 9.32 36.67
N GLN A 9 32.98 9.84 35.45
CA GLN A 9 32.79 11.29 35.24
C GLN A 9 32.04 11.54 33.91
N ARG A 10 30.87 12.18 34.04
CA ARG A 10 30.04 12.70 32.93
C ARG A 10 30.52 14.11 32.58
N PHE A 11 30.67 14.41 31.30
CA PHE A 11 30.80 15.77 30.76
C PHE A 11 29.50 16.16 30.02
N PRO A 12 28.93 17.36 30.25
CA PRO A 12 27.87 17.91 29.41
C PRO A 12 28.45 18.93 28.43
N PHE A 13 28.16 18.80 27.14
CA PHE A 13 28.33 19.90 26.17
C PHE A 13 26.96 20.33 25.65
N ARG A 14 26.57 21.55 26.03
CA ARG A 14 25.50 22.35 25.41
C ARG A 14 26.04 22.96 24.12
N THR A 15 25.30 22.80 23.02
CA THR A 15 25.42 23.71 21.87
C THR A 15 24.06 24.34 21.63
N LEU A 16 23.99 25.66 21.87
CA LEU A 16 22.86 26.51 21.50
C LEU A 16 22.78 26.62 19.97
N VAL A 17 21.61 26.34 19.40
CA VAL A 17 21.28 26.76 18.04
C VAL A 17 20.27 27.90 18.13
N HIS A 18 20.70 29.10 17.70
CA HIS A 18 19.86 30.28 17.55
C HIS A 18 18.95 30.12 16.32
N VAL A 19 17.65 29.92 16.55
CA VAL A 19 16.63 30.01 15.49
C VAL A 19 16.11 31.45 15.46
N ARG A 20 16.46 32.20 14.41
CA ARG A 20 15.86 33.51 14.11
C ARG A 20 14.39 33.32 13.75
N ARG A 21 13.47 33.76 14.62
CA ARG A 21 12.03 33.85 14.33
C ARG A 21 11.76 35.07 13.44
N ASN A 22 11.45 34.84 12.17
CA ASN A 22 10.79 35.85 11.34
C ASN A 22 9.28 35.75 11.54
N TYR A 23 8.72 36.61 12.41
CA TYR A 23 7.27 36.81 12.50
C TYR A 23 6.80 37.60 11.27
N ARG A 24 6.21 36.94 10.27
CA ARG A 24 5.32 37.61 9.32
C ARG A 24 3.95 37.75 9.97
N LYS A 25 3.47 38.99 10.07
CA LYS A 25 2.15 39.37 10.58
C LYS A 25 1.05 38.64 9.78
N LEU A 26 0.22 37.86 10.46
CA LEU A 26 -1.06 37.38 9.93
C LEU A 26 -2.01 38.58 9.75
N PRO A 27 -2.85 38.62 8.70
CA PRO A 27 -3.86 39.67 8.54
C PRO A 27 -4.97 39.55 9.59
N PRO A 28 -5.69 40.65 9.91
CA PRO A 28 -6.67 40.67 10.98
C PRO A 28 -7.90 39.82 10.65
N ILE A 29 -8.35 39.04 11.63
CA ILE A 29 -9.63 38.32 11.63
C ILE A 29 -10.75 39.37 11.58
N VAL A 30 -11.51 39.39 10.49
CA VAL A 30 -12.75 40.17 10.42
C VAL A 30 -13.83 39.42 11.20
N GLN A 31 -14.12 39.85 12.42
CA GLN A 31 -15.31 39.43 13.16
C GLN A 31 -16.51 40.24 12.64
N THR A 32 -17.35 39.63 11.82
CA THR A 32 -18.66 40.19 11.48
C THR A 32 -19.68 39.72 12.52
N ALA A 33 -19.95 40.57 13.51
CA ALA A 33 -21.12 40.42 14.36
C ALA A 33 -22.36 40.84 13.55
N ARG A 34 -23.29 39.92 13.28
CA ARG A 34 -24.65 40.27 12.86
C ARG A 34 -25.54 40.31 14.11
N SER A 35 -25.92 41.52 14.52
CA SER A 35 -27.02 41.75 15.45
C SER A 35 -28.35 41.47 14.74
N ILE A 36 -29.12 40.52 15.26
CA ILE A 36 -30.53 40.37 14.91
C ILE A 36 -31.30 41.27 15.89
N GLU A 37 -31.88 42.35 15.38
CA GLU A 37 -32.88 43.12 16.10
C GLU A 37 -34.23 42.38 16.02
N GLU A 38 -34.67 41.80 17.14
CA GLU A 38 -36.07 41.43 17.32
C GLU A 38 -36.72 42.39 18.33
N ASN A 39 -37.80 43.02 17.88
CA ASN A 39 -38.63 43.94 18.63
C ASN A 39 -39.30 43.27 19.84
N GLY A 40 -39.02 43.80 21.03
CA GLY A 40 -39.95 44.01 22.15
C GLY A 40 -40.84 42.86 22.64
N SER A 41 -40.56 42.37 23.87
CA SER A 41 -41.40 42.60 25.06
C SER A 41 -41.16 41.54 26.15
N SER A 42 -40.73 42.01 27.32
CA SER A 42 -40.93 41.50 28.68
C SER A 42 -41.09 39.98 28.96
N LYS A 43 -40.08 39.36 29.57
CA LYS A 43 -40.08 38.84 30.97
C LYS A 43 -38.85 37.99 31.26
N SER A 44 -38.34 38.15 32.47
CA SER A 44 -37.15 37.55 33.05
C SER A 44 -37.32 36.06 33.40
N SER A 45 -36.47 35.21 32.83
CA SER A 45 -35.99 33.97 33.45
C SER A 45 -34.69 33.53 32.78
N LEU A 46 -33.56 33.66 33.48
CA LEU A 46 -32.26 33.15 33.05
C LEU A 46 -32.29 31.61 33.08
N SER A 47 -32.42 30.98 31.92
CA SER A 47 -31.97 29.60 31.69
C SER A 47 -30.52 29.65 31.15
N PRO A 48 -29.67 28.67 31.47
CA PRO A 48 -28.31 28.65 30.95
C PRO A 48 -28.36 28.44 29.44
N THR A 49 -27.91 29.44 28.68
CA THR A 49 -27.75 29.34 27.24
C THR A 49 -26.71 28.26 26.94
N THR A 50 -27.16 27.06 26.60
CA THR A 50 -26.30 26.04 26.00
C THR A 50 -25.85 26.58 24.65
N ILE A 51 -24.62 27.07 24.57
CA ILE A 51 -23.97 27.40 23.31
C ILE A 51 -23.65 26.08 22.63
N ASP A 52 -24.51 25.65 21.71
CA ASP A 52 -24.26 24.54 20.80
C ASP A 52 -23.17 24.99 19.83
N PHE A 53 -21.91 24.61 20.09
CA PHE A 53 -20.82 24.74 19.14
C PHE A 53 -21.03 23.74 18.01
N ARG A 54 -22.01 24.01 17.14
CA ARG A 54 -22.00 23.42 15.80
C ARG A 54 -20.85 24.07 15.06
N TYR A 55 -19.72 23.37 15.05
CA TYR A 55 -18.70 23.58 14.03
C TYR A 55 -19.32 23.18 12.70
N GLU A 56 -20.04 24.10 12.06
CA GLU A 56 -20.29 24.02 10.64
C GLU A 56 -18.93 24.23 9.96
N THR A 57 -18.28 23.12 9.58
CA THR A 57 -17.15 23.17 8.65
C THR A 57 -17.64 23.88 7.39
N PRO A 58 -17.02 25.00 6.97
CA PRO A 58 -17.41 25.64 5.73
C PRO A 58 -17.26 24.64 4.59
N PRO A 59 -18.14 24.67 3.57
CA PRO A 59 -18.02 23.78 2.43
C PRO A 59 -16.64 23.95 1.80
N LEU A 60 -15.92 22.83 1.63
CA LEU A 60 -14.64 22.80 0.94
C LEU A 60 -14.85 23.35 -0.47
N ASP A 61 -14.29 24.54 -0.74
CA ASP A 61 -14.39 25.19 -2.03
C ASP A 61 -13.69 24.33 -3.10
N THR A 62 -14.48 23.73 -3.98
CA THR A 62 -14.04 22.81 -5.03
C THR A 62 -13.09 23.48 -6.01
N ASN A 63 -13.26 24.78 -6.26
CA ASN A 63 -12.48 25.52 -7.25
C ASN A 63 -11.02 25.70 -6.83
N ASN A 64 -10.73 25.70 -5.53
CA ASN A 64 -9.39 25.88 -5.00
C ASN A 64 -8.67 24.56 -4.65
N PHE A 65 -9.34 23.40 -4.72
CA PHE A 65 -8.70 22.12 -4.38
C PHE A 65 -7.65 21.73 -5.43
N TRP A 66 -8.04 21.69 -6.70
CA TRP A 66 -7.16 21.25 -7.78
C TRP A 66 -6.04 22.24 -8.06
N ASP A 67 -6.30 23.54 -7.90
CA ASP A 67 -5.25 24.55 -7.97
C ASP A 67 -4.19 24.36 -6.87
N ARG A 68 -4.60 24.09 -5.63
CA ARG A 68 -3.67 23.75 -4.54
C ARG A 68 -2.89 22.48 -4.81
N LEU A 69 -3.53 21.45 -5.38
CA LEU A 69 -2.83 20.22 -5.78
C LEU A 69 -1.80 20.48 -6.88
N HIS A 70 -2.16 21.23 -7.93
CA HIS A 70 -1.23 21.59 -9.00
C HIS A 70 -0.06 22.42 -8.48
N GLU A 71 -0.31 23.41 -7.62
CA GLU A 71 0.74 24.19 -6.95
C GLU A 71 1.64 23.27 -6.12
N HIS A 72 1.06 22.31 -5.41
CA HIS A 72 1.81 21.35 -4.60
C HIS A 72 2.71 20.44 -5.43
N ILE A 73 2.22 19.93 -6.57
CA ILE A 73 2.99 19.11 -7.51
C ILE A 73 4.12 19.97 -8.12
N ALA A 74 3.80 21.18 -8.60
CA ALA A 74 4.78 22.06 -9.24
C ALA A 74 5.93 22.44 -8.31
N ASN A 75 5.65 22.73 -7.04
CA ASN A 75 6.67 23.07 -6.05
C ASN A 75 7.60 21.89 -5.71
N GLN A 76 7.14 20.64 -5.85
CA GLN A 76 7.95 19.45 -5.60
C GLN A 76 8.91 19.13 -6.75
N THR A 77 8.48 19.31 -8.00
CA THR A 77 9.35 19.13 -9.17
C THR A 77 10.57 20.06 -9.11
N LEU A 78 10.47 21.20 -8.40
CA LEU A 78 11.57 22.13 -8.18
C LEU A 78 12.53 21.70 -7.06
N GLU A 79 12.06 20.97 -6.03
CA GLU A 79 12.87 20.50 -4.90
C GLU A 79 13.69 19.23 -5.24
N HIS A 80 13.21 18.38 -6.15
CA HIS A 80 13.81 17.07 -6.44
C HIS A 80 14.87 17.05 -7.55
N ASN A 81 15.27 18.19 -8.10
CA ASN A 81 16.28 18.26 -9.17
C ASN A 81 17.75 18.06 -8.68
N ASP A 82 17.99 17.88 -7.37
CA ASP A 82 19.34 17.84 -6.80
C ASP A 82 19.80 16.47 -6.24
N ASP A 83 19.07 15.36 -6.48
CA ASP A 83 19.57 14.03 -6.06
C ASP A 83 19.33 12.95 -7.12
N HIS A 84 20.12 13.00 -8.20
CA HIS A 84 20.37 11.83 -9.05
C HIS A 84 21.36 10.88 -8.35
N GLY A 85 20.93 10.30 -7.24
CA GLY A 85 21.73 9.49 -6.33
C GLY A 85 21.45 8.00 -6.44
N ARG A 86 22.41 7.27 -7.04
CA ARG A 86 22.64 5.81 -7.00
C ARG A 86 21.64 4.91 -7.74
N GLN A 87 22.02 4.54 -8.97
CA GLN A 87 21.65 3.26 -9.58
C GLN A 87 22.22 2.11 -8.71
N GLN A 88 21.46 1.69 -7.70
CA GLN A 88 21.63 0.34 -7.18
C GLN A 88 21.17 -0.64 -8.27
N ALA A 89 21.86 -1.77 -8.40
CA ALA A 89 21.39 -2.83 -9.30
C ALA A 89 19.93 -3.16 -8.90
N PRO A 90 18.99 -3.12 -9.85
CA PRO A 90 17.59 -3.11 -9.50
C PRO A 90 17.28 -4.43 -8.78
N ASN A 91 16.68 -4.33 -7.59
CA ASN A 91 16.31 -5.51 -6.83
C ASN A 91 15.45 -6.39 -7.74
N LYS A 92 15.67 -7.70 -7.76
CA LYS A 92 14.86 -8.63 -8.58
C LYS A 92 13.45 -8.80 -8.00
N VAL A 93 13.03 -7.91 -7.12
CA VAL A 93 11.69 -7.88 -6.52
C VAL A 93 11.00 -6.64 -7.07
N VAL A 94 9.86 -6.84 -7.72
CA VAL A 94 9.00 -5.78 -8.24
C VAL A 94 7.71 -5.77 -7.45
N ARG A 95 7.43 -4.64 -6.78
CA ARG A 95 6.18 -4.44 -6.04
C ARG A 95 5.18 -3.64 -6.86
N ILE A 96 3.96 -4.16 -6.97
CA ILE A 96 2.88 -3.54 -7.73
C ILE A 96 1.78 -3.10 -6.76
N PHE A 97 1.56 -1.79 -6.65
CA PHE A 97 0.54 -1.22 -5.77
C PHE A 97 -0.78 -1.05 -6.50
N VAL A 98 -1.89 -1.50 -5.90
CA VAL A 98 -3.24 -1.36 -6.46
C VAL A 98 -4.08 -0.42 -5.60
N SER A 99 -4.34 0.78 -6.12
CA SER A 99 -5.19 1.80 -5.51
C SER A 99 -6.58 1.80 -6.15
N SER A 100 -7.62 1.72 -5.33
CA SER A 100 -9.02 1.86 -5.75
C SER A 100 -9.91 2.06 -4.53
N THR A 101 -11.15 2.51 -4.76
CA THR A 101 -12.21 2.35 -3.76
C THR A 101 -12.52 0.87 -3.52
N PHE A 102 -12.91 0.53 -2.28
CA PHE A 102 -12.99 -0.86 -1.84
C PHE A 102 -14.29 -1.57 -2.27
N THR A 103 -15.41 -0.86 -2.32
CA THR A 103 -16.74 -1.50 -2.40
C THR A 103 -17.15 -1.90 -3.81
N ASP A 104 -16.59 -1.26 -4.83
CA ASP A 104 -17.05 -1.33 -6.21
C ASP A 104 -16.07 -1.98 -7.18
N PHE A 105 -14.80 -2.14 -6.80
CA PHE A 105 -13.75 -2.78 -7.64
C PHE A 105 -13.43 -4.22 -7.24
N PHE A 106 -14.36 -4.92 -6.59
CA PHE A 106 -14.11 -6.28 -6.15
C PHE A 106 -13.79 -7.23 -7.32
N ASN A 107 -14.59 -7.19 -8.40
CA ASN A 107 -14.44 -8.11 -9.53
C ASN A 107 -13.14 -7.84 -10.31
N GLU A 108 -12.80 -6.59 -10.54
CA GLU A 108 -11.56 -6.16 -11.18
C GLU A 108 -10.33 -6.62 -10.41
N ARG A 109 -10.32 -6.39 -9.10
CA ARG A 109 -9.20 -6.84 -8.29
C ARG A 109 -9.15 -8.37 -8.17
N GLU A 110 -10.28 -9.09 -8.26
CA GLU A 110 -10.26 -10.55 -8.40
C GLU A 110 -9.61 -10.99 -9.72
N VAL A 111 -9.87 -10.28 -10.83
CA VAL A 111 -9.20 -10.51 -12.11
C VAL A 111 -7.69 -10.25 -11.99
N LEU A 112 -7.29 -9.18 -11.31
CA LEU A 112 -5.87 -8.89 -11.06
C LEU A 112 -5.18 -10.05 -10.31
N ILE A 113 -5.76 -10.48 -9.18
CA ILE A 113 -5.18 -11.55 -8.34
C ILE A 113 -5.20 -12.92 -9.02
N LYS A 114 -6.29 -13.29 -9.71
CA LYS A 114 -6.48 -14.64 -10.24
C LYS A 114 -5.91 -14.85 -11.63
N LYS A 115 -5.68 -13.78 -12.39
CA LYS A 115 -5.28 -13.88 -13.78
C LYS A 115 -4.06 -13.01 -14.12
N VAL A 116 -4.12 -11.71 -13.85
CA VAL A 116 -3.06 -10.78 -14.26
C VAL A 116 -1.74 -11.03 -13.52
N PHE A 117 -1.74 -11.03 -12.19
CA PHE A 117 -0.52 -11.23 -11.41
C PHE A 117 0.08 -12.64 -11.53
N PRO A 118 -0.71 -13.74 -11.61
CA PRO A 118 -0.19 -15.05 -11.96
C PRO A 118 0.50 -15.06 -13.33
N ALA A 119 -0.15 -14.57 -14.38
CA ALA A 119 0.45 -14.50 -15.71
C ALA A 119 1.72 -13.62 -15.73
N LEU A 120 1.74 -12.53 -14.96
CA LEU A 120 2.90 -11.68 -14.83
C LEU A 120 4.06 -12.37 -14.12
N ARG A 121 3.79 -13.18 -13.07
CA ARG A 121 4.81 -13.99 -12.41
C ARG A 121 5.41 -15.00 -13.38
N ASP A 122 4.58 -15.70 -14.14
CA ASP A 122 5.04 -16.70 -15.11
C ASP A 122 5.95 -16.06 -16.18
N GLU A 123 5.57 -14.88 -16.71
CA GLU A 123 6.37 -14.16 -17.71
C GLU A 123 7.72 -13.68 -17.14
N MET A 124 7.71 -13.20 -15.89
CA MET A 124 8.85 -12.58 -15.24
C MET A 124 9.79 -13.58 -14.55
N GLU A 125 9.34 -14.82 -14.33
CA GLU A 125 10.11 -15.90 -13.71
C GLU A 125 11.39 -16.21 -14.49
N SER A 126 11.32 -16.22 -15.82
CA SER A 126 12.46 -16.47 -16.71
C SER A 126 13.56 -15.40 -16.60
N ALA A 127 13.20 -14.17 -16.23
CA ALA A 127 14.12 -13.07 -15.94
C ALA A 127 14.59 -13.06 -14.47
N GLY A 128 14.09 -14.00 -13.67
CA GLY A 128 14.34 -14.12 -12.23
C GLY A 128 13.71 -13.00 -11.40
N ILE A 129 12.72 -12.29 -11.94
CA ILE A 129 12.04 -11.17 -11.28
C ILE A 129 10.85 -11.73 -10.49
N GLN A 130 10.88 -11.51 -9.18
CA GLN A 130 9.80 -11.83 -8.26
C GLN A 130 8.77 -10.69 -8.25
N ILE A 131 7.52 -11.01 -8.52
CA ILE A 131 6.40 -10.06 -8.41
C ILE A 131 5.73 -10.17 -7.04
N ILE A 132 5.52 -9.02 -6.40
CA ILE A 132 4.73 -8.87 -5.18
C ILE A 132 3.55 -7.94 -5.47
N ASP A 133 2.35 -8.48 -5.45
CA ASP A 133 1.11 -7.70 -5.55
C ASP A 133 0.72 -7.11 -4.18
N CYS A 134 0.71 -5.78 -4.09
CA CYS A 134 0.34 -5.03 -2.89
C CYS A 134 -1.13 -4.63 -2.98
N ASP A 135 -2.02 -5.59 -2.70
CA ASP A 135 -3.47 -5.39 -2.63
C ASP A 135 -3.94 -5.38 -1.16
N LEU A 136 -4.18 -4.18 -0.63
CA LEU A 136 -4.54 -3.98 0.78
C LEU A 136 -6.00 -4.32 1.12
N ARG A 137 -6.74 -5.02 0.27
CA ARG A 137 -8.13 -5.43 0.55
C ARG A 137 -8.30 -6.25 1.83
N TRP A 138 -7.30 -7.05 2.18
CA TRP A 138 -7.35 -7.98 3.31
C TRP A 138 -6.38 -7.59 4.44
N GLY A 139 -5.61 -6.52 4.26
CA GLY A 139 -4.52 -6.12 5.16
C GLY A 139 -4.90 -5.13 6.25
N VAL A 140 -6.09 -4.54 6.21
CA VAL A 140 -6.56 -3.59 7.22
C VAL A 140 -7.56 -4.28 8.16
N PRO A 141 -7.23 -4.52 9.44
CA PRO A 141 -8.17 -5.03 10.43
C PRO A 141 -9.45 -4.20 10.48
N LYS A 142 -10.61 -4.83 10.66
CA LYS A 142 -11.92 -4.15 10.71
C LYS A 142 -12.03 -3.12 11.84
N ASP A 143 -11.23 -3.29 12.89
CA ASP A 143 -11.20 -2.43 14.08
C ASP A 143 -10.05 -1.41 14.02
N SER A 144 -9.45 -1.20 12.84
CA SER A 144 -8.38 -0.21 12.67
C SER A 144 -8.91 1.20 12.84
N THR A 145 -8.14 2.04 13.52
CA THR A 145 -8.39 3.49 13.56
C THR A 145 -8.20 4.12 12.17
N THR A 146 -8.73 5.34 11.98
CA THR A 146 -8.48 6.17 10.80
C THR A 146 -6.99 6.30 10.50
N GLU A 147 -6.20 6.64 11.52
CA GLU A 147 -4.74 6.78 11.44
C GLU A 147 -4.08 5.49 10.96
N GLN A 148 -4.40 4.35 11.58
CA GLN A 148 -3.80 3.06 11.22
C GLN A 148 -4.13 2.66 9.78
N THR A 149 -5.36 2.91 9.33
CA THR A 149 -5.78 2.60 7.97
C THR A 149 -4.98 3.41 6.95
N ILE A 150 -4.85 4.73 7.18
CA ILE A 150 -4.11 5.63 6.29
C ILE A 150 -2.62 5.27 6.26
N LEU A 151 -2.01 5.06 7.43
CA LEU A 151 -0.60 4.68 7.54
C LEU A 151 -0.33 3.35 6.83
N THR A 152 -1.18 2.34 7.03
CA THR A 152 -1.00 1.04 6.37
C THR A 152 -0.99 1.18 4.85
N CYS A 153 -1.87 2.01 4.29
CA CYS A 153 -1.90 2.28 2.85
C CYS A 153 -0.64 3.01 2.35
N LEU A 154 -0.31 4.14 2.97
CA LEU A 154 0.75 5.02 2.47
C LEU A 154 2.16 4.48 2.78
N GLU A 155 2.35 3.77 3.89
CA GLU A 155 3.63 3.12 4.20
C GLU A 155 3.89 1.91 3.29
N GLU A 156 2.85 1.18 2.88
CA GLU A 156 3.04 0.13 1.88
C GLU A 156 3.43 0.72 0.52
N LEU A 157 2.91 1.89 0.18
CA LEU A 157 3.32 2.63 -1.01
C LEU A 157 4.75 3.18 -0.89
N ASP A 158 5.17 3.66 0.29
CA ASP A 158 6.56 4.05 0.57
C ASP A 158 7.53 2.88 0.34
N ARG A 159 7.16 1.67 0.76
CA ARG A 159 7.98 0.47 0.49
C ARG A 159 8.09 0.16 -1.00
N CYS A 160 7.04 0.40 -1.78
CA CYS A 160 7.12 0.29 -3.23
C CYS A 160 8.10 1.31 -3.84
N PHE A 161 8.24 2.51 -3.26
CA PHE A 161 9.28 3.46 -3.65
C PHE A 161 10.68 2.93 -3.29
N GLU A 162 10.85 2.43 -2.07
CA GLU A 162 12.13 1.90 -1.58
C GLU A 162 12.65 0.74 -2.44
N ASP A 163 11.78 -0.21 -2.79
CA ASP A 163 12.17 -1.42 -3.52
C ASP A 163 12.35 -1.20 -5.03
N ASN A 164 11.49 -0.38 -5.65
CA ASN A 164 11.47 -0.22 -7.11
C ASN A 164 12.15 1.08 -7.61
N GLY A 165 12.48 2.02 -6.72
CA GLY A 165 12.82 3.41 -7.07
C GLY A 165 11.60 4.26 -7.46
N GLN A 166 10.69 3.70 -8.27
CA GLN A 166 9.33 4.24 -8.47
C GLN A 166 8.31 3.11 -8.49
N PRO A 167 7.14 3.28 -7.85
CA PRO A 167 6.16 2.20 -7.71
C PRO A 167 5.57 1.82 -9.07
N PHE A 168 5.44 0.52 -9.34
CA PHE A 168 4.50 0.06 -10.37
C PHE A 168 3.10 0.24 -9.80
N PHE A 169 2.32 1.16 -10.37
CA PHE A 169 1.10 1.64 -9.75
C PHE A 169 -0.10 1.39 -10.64
N ILE A 170 -1.13 0.73 -10.11
CA ILE A 170 -2.42 0.53 -10.78
C ILE A 170 -3.47 1.35 -10.03
N GLY A 171 -4.01 2.38 -10.70
CA GLY A 171 -5.12 3.17 -10.20
C GLY A 171 -6.43 2.75 -10.88
N LEU A 172 -7.39 2.24 -10.11
CA LEU A 172 -8.73 1.92 -10.64
C LEU A 172 -9.71 3.03 -10.28
N LEU A 173 -10.45 3.52 -11.27
CA LEU A 173 -11.32 4.68 -11.12
C LEU A 173 -12.70 4.49 -11.76
N SER A 174 -13.75 4.95 -11.10
CA SER A 174 -15.13 4.96 -11.64
C SER A 174 -15.89 6.14 -11.03
N ASP A 175 -17.13 5.98 -10.58
CA ASP A 175 -17.99 7.06 -10.05
C ASP A 175 -17.93 7.25 -8.54
N LYS A 176 -16.96 6.62 -7.89
CA LYS A 176 -16.75 6.73 -6.46
C LYS A 176 -15.43 7.43 -6.18
N TYR A 177 -15.50 8.54 -5.46
CA TYR A 177 -14.33 9.29 -4.98
C TYR A 177 -13.69 8.62 -3.77
N GLY A 178 -14.52 8.01 -2.93
CA GLY A 178 -14.08 7.27 -1.75
C GLY A 178 -14.15 8.08 -0.46
N TRP A 179 -13.50 7.56 0.57
CA TRP A 179 -13.58 8.14 1.91
C TRP A 179 -12.61 9.30 2.07
N VAL A 180 -13.16 10.46 2.47
CA VAL A 180 -12.42 11.66 2.85
C VAL A 180 -12.35 11.74 4.38
N PRO A 181 -11.17 11.57 4.99
CA PRO A 181 -11.02 11.71 6.43
C PRO A 181 -11.22 13.17 6.86
N LYS A 182 -11.79 13.38 8.05
CA LYS A 182 -11.92 14.74 8.59
C LYS A 182 -10.56 15.25 9.07
N LEU A 183 -10.32 16.55 9.00
CA LEU A 183 -9.03 17.15 9.40
C LEU A 183 -8.65 16.87 10.86
N ASN A 184 -9.64 16.77 11.76
CA ASN A 184 -9.40 16.42 13.16
C ASN A 184 -9.12 14.93 13.39
N GLU A 185 -9.38 14.07 12.40
CA GLU A 185 -9.08 12.64 12.42
C GLU A 185 -7.69 12.35 11.84
N LEU A 186 -7.03 13.35 11.25
CA LEU A 186 -5.70 13.25 10.65
C LEU A 186 -4.62 13.70 11.64
N PRO A 187 -3.76 12.78 12.13
CA PRO A 187 -2.59 13.12 12.92
C PRO A 187 -1.62 14.02 12.15
N LYS A 188 -0.98 14.97 12.86
CA LYS A 188 -0.03 15.91 12.25
C LYS A 188 1.14 15.22 11.52
N ASN A 189 1.64 14.11 12.07
CA ASN A 189 2.69 13.32 11.44
C ASN A 189 2.27 12.79 10.06
N ILE A 190 1.01 12.38 9.87
CA ILE A 190 0.51 11.95 8.55
C ILE A 190 0.44 13.14 7.62
N THR A 191 -0.18 14.23 8.07
CA THR A 191 -0.38 15.42 7.23
C THR A 191 0.94 16.04 6.79
N GLU A 192 1.96 16.05 7.66
CA GLU A 192 3.28 16.57 7.35
C GLU A 192 4.10 15.59 6.48
N ARG A 193 4.16 14.30 6.85
CA ARG A 193 4.93 13.27 6.12
C ARG A 193 4.45 13.10 4.69
N TYR A 194 3.14 12.98 4.51
CA TYR A 194 2.54 12.75 3.20
C TYR A 194 2.03 14.03 2.55
N ARG A 195 2.32 15.20 3.13
CA ARG A 195 1.90 16.52 2.65
C ARG A 195 0.42 16.50 2.22
N TRP A 196 -0.44 16.12 3.15
CA TRP A 196 -1.86 15.84 2.88
C TRP A 196 -2.59 17.05 2.29
N ILE A 197 -3.55 16.79 1.40
CA ILE A 197 -4.37 17.83 0.79
C ILE A 197 -5.79 17.76 1.34
N ASP A 198 -6.23 18.84 1.99
CA ASP A 198 -7.55 18.94 2.59
C ASP A 198 -8.65 18.69 1.56
N GLY A 199 -9.54 17.73 1.85
CA GLY A 199 -10.61 17.31 0.95
C GLY A 199 -10.26 16.12 0.05
N ALA A 200 -8.99 15.68 0.03
CA ALA A 200 -8.59 14.49 -0.70
C ALA A 200 -9.12 13.21 -0.04
N SER A 201 -9.65 12.28 -0.84
CA SER A 201 -9.91 10.92 -0.38
C SER A 201 -8.60 10.16 -0.17
N ILE A 202 -8.64 9.06 0.60
CA ILE A 202 -7.46 8.17 0.73
C ILE A 202 -6.99 7.70 -0.64
N THR A 203 -7.90 7.27 -1.50
CA THR A 203 -7.57 6.80 -2.86
C THR A 203 -6.92 7.92 -3.68
N LEU A 204 -7.40 9.15 -3.61
CA LEU A 204 -6.73 10.27 -4.28
C LEU A 204 -5.36 10.54 -3.67
N MET A 205 -5.19 10.45 -2.35
CA MET A 205 -3.88 10.60 -1.73
C MET A 205 -2.89 9.50 -2.14
N GLU A 206 -3.35 8.27 -2.34
CA GLU A 206 -2.56 7.19 -2.95
C GLU A 206 -2.15 7.53 -4.39
N PHE A 207 -3.06 8.10 -5.20
CA PHE A 207 -2.74 8.55 -6.58
C PHE A 207 -1.73 9.71 -6.57
N ILE A 208 -1.92 10.68 -5.67
CA ILE A 208 -1.03 11.82 -5.53
C ILE A 208 0.38 11.34 -5.15
N HIS A 209 0.48 10.48 -4.15
CA HIS A 209 1.76 9.98 -3.64
C HIS A 209 2.43 9.02 -4.61
N GLY A 210 1.69 8.07 -5.18
CA GLY A 210 2.23 6.99 -6.01
C GLY A 210 2.39 7.34 -7.49
N ALA A 211 1.72 8.40 -7.97
CA ALA A 211 1.75 8.76 -9.38
C ALA A 211 1.96 10.25 -9.66
N PHE A 212 1.15 11.14 -9.07
CA PHE A 212 1.07 12.52 -9.57
C PHE A 212 2.31 13.34 -9.24
N ARG A 213 2.84 13.22 -8.02
CA ARG A 213 3.99 13.99 -7.55
C ARG A 213 5.26 13.75 -8.35
N THR A 214 5.46 12.54 -8.84
CA THR A 214 6.68 12.13 -9.55
C THR A 214 6.48 11.98 -11.05
N HIS A 215 5.29 12.31 -11.57
CA HIS A 215 4.89 12.00 -12.96
C HIS A 215 5.24 10.55 -13.33
N ASN A 216 4.84 9.62 -12.47
CA ASN A 216 5.31 8.25 -12.50
C ASN A 216 5.04 7.57 -13.87
N PRO A 217 6.08 7.17 -14.63
CA PRO A 217 5.90 6.51 -15.92
C PRO A 217 5.43 5.05 -15.79
N ASN A 218 5.44 4.48 -14.58
CA ASN A 218 4.97 3.13 -14.27
C ASN A 218 3.55 3.11 -13.69
N ALA A 219 2.85 4.26 -13.68
CA ALA A 219 1.46 4.35 -13.27
C ALA A 219 0.52 4.00 -14.43
N PHE A 220 -0.53 3.23 -14.16
CA PHE A 220 -1.56 2.89 -15.13
C PHE A 220 -2.95 3.08 -14.51
N PHE A 221 -3.78 3.87 -15.20
CA PHE A 221 -5.10 4.23 -14.75
C PHE A 221 -6.15 3.50 -15.58
N LEU A 222 -6.92 2.66 -14.92
CA LEU A 222 -7.99 1.86 -15.51
C LEU A 222 -9.34 2.47 -15.09
N ILE A 223 -10.00 3.13 -16.03
CA ILE A 223 -11.21 3.92 -15.77
C ILE A 223 -12.43 3.15 -16.27
N ARG A 224 -13.25 2.68 -15.33
CA ARG A 224 -14.49 1.98 -15.63
C ARG A 224 -15.61 2.95 -16.00
N LYS A 225 -16.17 2.76 -17.19
CA LYS A 225 -17.43 3.40 -17.61
C LYS A 225 -18.59 2.81 -16.81
N SER A 226 -19.23 3.65 -16.00
CA SER A 226 -20.21 3.22 -15.00
C SER A 226 -21.62 3.10 -15.58
N GLU A 227 -21.89 3.67 -16.75
CA GLU A 227 -23.23 3.83 -17.32
C GLU A 227 -23.93 2.49 -17.52
N ASN A 228 -23.19 1.48 -18.01
CA ASN A 228 -23.70 0.14 -18.28
C ASN A 228 -24.01 -0.65 -17.00
N ILE A 229 -23.27 -0.41 -15.92
CA ILE A 229 -23.51 -1.02 -14.60
C ILE A 229 -24.65 -0.29 -13.89
N LEU A 230 -24.56 1.02 -13.73
CA LEU A 230 -25.48 1.82 -12.91
C LEU A 230 -26.93 1.76 -13.42
N LYS A 231 -27.14 1.54 -14.72
CA LYS A 231 -28.47 1.32 -15.31
C LYS A 231 -29.11 -0.01 -14.89
N ASN A 232 -28.30 -1.05 -14.67
CA ASN A 232 -28.76 -2.43 -14.56
C ASN A 232 -28.63 -3.01 -13.15
N ILE A 233 -27.86 -2.38 -12.25
CA ILE A 233 -27.75 -2.84 -10.85
C ILE A 233 -29.00 -2.49 -10.04
N PRO A 234 -29.39 -3.34 -9.06
CA PRO A 234 -30.45 -3.00 -8.11
C PRO A 234 -30.12 -1.74 -7.29
N ASP A 235 -31.13 -0.94 -6.97
CA ASP A 235 -30.96 0.36 -6.30
C ASP A 235 -30.21 0.27 -4.96
N VAL A 236 -30.43 -0.81 -4.21
CA VAL A 236 -29.75 -1.07 -2.93
C VAL A 236 -28.22 -1.19 -3.05
N TYR A 237 -27.70 -1.39 -4.25
CA TYR A 237 -26.27 -1.49 -4.54
C TYR A 237 -25.67 -0.24 -5.17
N LYS A 238 -26.47 0.73 -5.63
CA LYS A 238 -25.96 1.93 -6.33
C LYS A 238 -24.96 2.72 -5.50
N ASP A 239 -25.23 2.86 -4.20
CA ASP A 239 -24.35 3.56 -3.25
C ASP A 239 -22.97 2.90 -3.07
N LYS A 240 -22.84 1.62 -3.43
CA LYS A 240 -21.53 0.95 -3.44
C LYS A 240 -20.67 1.45 -4.59
N PHE A 241 -21.28 1.86 -5.72
CA PHE A 241 -20.63 2.22 -6.99
C PHE A 241 -20.57 3.73 -7.24
N ARG A 242 -21.35 4.53 -6.52
CA ARG A 242 -21.37 5.99 -6.65
C ARG A 242 -21.56 6.64 -5.29
N ASP A 243 -20.85 7.74 -5.05
CA ASP A 243 -21.03 8.53 -3.83
C ASP A 243 -22.34 9.33 -3.88
N LYS A 244 -23.00 9.48 -2.72
CA LYS A 244 -24.22 10.32 -2.59
C LYS A 244 -23.91 11.80 -2.49
N ASP A 245 -22.78 12.11 -1.87
CA ASP A 245 -22.34 13.46 -1.59
C ASP A 245 -21.96 14.18 -2.87
N GLU A 246 -22.50 15.40 -3.07
CA GLU A 246 -22.30 16.18 -4.28
C GLU A 246 -20.83 16.61 -4.43
N PHE A 247 -20.16 16.95 -3.32
CA PHE A 247 -18.74 17.31 -3.36
C PHE A 247 -17.90 16.15 -3.88
N ASN A 248 -18.07 14.93 -3.36
CA ASN A 248 -17.39 13.75 -3.86
C ASN A 248 -17.69 13.47 -5.33
N GLN A 249 -18.94 13.64 -5.77
CA GLN A 249 -19.32 13.49 -7.19
C GLN A 249 -18.62 14.52 -8.09
N SER A 250 -18.49 15.76 -7.65
CA SER A 250 -17.72 16.78 -8.38
C SER A 250 -16.23 16.46 -8.39
N GLN A 251 -15.67 16.00 -7.26
CA GLN A 251 -14.23 15.67 -7.17
C GLN A 251 -13.84 14.49 -8.07
N ILE A 252 -14.68 13.44 -8.16
CA ILE A 252 -14.40 12.30 -9.03
C ILE A 252 -14.49 12.67 -10.51
N GLN A 253 -15.42 13.56 -10.87
CA GLN A 253 -15.54 14.07 -12.24
C GLN A 253 -14.30 14.90 -12.61
N GLU A 254 -13.90 15.82 -11.74
CA GLU A 254 -12.70 16.64 -11.96
C GLU A 254 -11.44 15.78 -12.05
N LEU A 255 -11.29 14.76 -11.19
CA LEU A 255 -10.16 13.81 -11.28
C LEU A 255 -10.10 13.10 -12.65
N LYS A 256 -11.24 12.66 -13.19
CA LYS A 256 -11.30 12.06 -14.54
C LYS A 256 -10.90 13.04 -15.64
N GLU A 257 -11.21 14.33 -15.47
CA GLU A 257 -10.84 15.39 -16.43
C GLU A 257 -9.37 15.81 -16.32
N GLN A 258 -8.78 15.71 -15.13
CA GLN A 258 -7.37 16.07 -14.89
C GLN A 258 -6.41 14.96 -15.30
N LEU A 259 -6.78 13.68 -15.17
CA LEU A 259 -5.90 12.55 -15.52
C LEU A 259 -5.30 12.65 -16.94
N PRO A 260 -6.09 12.88 -18.02
CA PRO A 260 -5.55 13.03 -19.38
C PRO A 260 -4.67 14.28 -19.59
N LYS A 261 -4.76 15.27 -18.69
CA LYS A 261 -3.90 16.46 -18.72
C LYS A 261 -2.55 16.19 -18.05
N MET A 262 -2.51 15.27 -17.10
CA MET A 262 -1.32 14.94 -16.30
C MET A 262 -0.51 13.75 -16.85
N PHE A 263 -1.18 12.79 -17.52
CA PHE A 263 -0.56 11.56 -17.99
C PHE A 263 -0.83 11.33 -19.48
N PRO A 264 0.12 10.68 -20.19
CA PRO A 264 -0.06 10.31 -21.59
C PRO A 264 -1.16 9.25 -21.75
N SER A 265 -1.75 9.20 -22.95
CA SER A 265 -2.87 8.31 -23.28
C SER A 265 -2.57 6.83 -23.05
N GLU A 266 -1.31 6.42 -23.19
CA GLU A 266 -0.84 5.05 -23.01
C GLU A 266 -0.92 4.59 -21.55
N GLN A 267 -0.96 5.54 -20.61
CA GLN A 267 -1.11 5.28 -19.17
C GLN A 267 -2.57 5.31 -18.71
N ILE A 268 -3.54 5.53 -19.60
CA ILE A 268 -4.96 5.65 -19.27
C ILE A 268 -5.78 4.76 -20.19
N PHE A 269 -6.54 3.83 -19.62
CA PHE A 269 -7.42 2.95 -20.37
C PHE A 269 -8.85 3.01 -19.83
N HIS A 270 -9.80 3.32 -20.71
CA HIS A 270 -11.22 3.30 -20.40
C HIS A 270 -11.84 2.00 -20.87
N TYR A 271 -12.57 1.31 -19.99
CA TYR A 271 -13.19 0.03 -20.31
C TYR A 271 -14.66 -0.02 -19.91
N ASP A 272 -15.40 -0.84 -20.65
CA ASP A 272 -16.80 -1.16 -20.41
C ASP A 272 -16.94 -2.44 -19.59
N CYS A 273 -18.04 -2.55 -18.87
CA CYS A 273 -18.39 -3.76 -18.13
C CYS A 273 -19.88 -3.75 -17.79
N TYR A 274 -20.42 -4.90 -17.40
CA TYR A 274 -21.84 -5.13 -17.32
C TYR A 274 -22.22 -5.83 -16.03
N TYR A 275 -23.38 -5.46 -15.49
CA TYR A 275 -23.99 -6.19 -14.38
C TYR A 275 -24.35 -7.61 -14.82
N ASN A 276 -23.93 -8.61 -14.04
CA ASN A 276 -24.20 -10.02 -14.31
C ASN A 276 -24.73 -10.75 -13.07
N GLY A 277 -25.67 -10.12 -12.37
CA GLY A 277 -26.33 -10.70 -11.21
C GLY A 277 -25.58 -10.50 -9.89
N LEU A 278 -25.98 -11.29 -8.90
CA LEU A 278 -25.47 -11.22 -7.53
C LEU A 278 -24.76 -12.54 -7.20
N ASP A 279 -23.67 -12.43 -6.45
CA ASP A 279 -22.92 -13.56 -5.90
C ASP A 279 -23.08 -13.58 -4.38
N SER A 280 -23.63 -14.68 -3.88
CA SER A 280 -23.85 -14.95 -2.44
C SER A 280 -22.95 -16.06 -1.89
N SER A 281 -22.01 -16.58 -2.69
CA SER A 281 -21.13 -17.72 -2.33
C SER A 281 -20.28 -17.50 -1.07
N THR A 282 -19.97 -16.25 -0.74
CA THR A 282 -19.13 -15.87 0.41
C THR A 282 -19.93 -15.44 1.66
N GLY A 283 -21.24 -15.70 1.68
CA GLY A 283 -22.14 -15.32 2.78
C GLY A 283 -22.48 -13.83 2.85
N ARG A 284 -21.84 -12.98 2.03
CA ARG A 284 -22.24 -11.60 1.78
C ARG A 284 -22.55 -11.44 0.30
N GLU A 285 -23.73 -10.93 0.00
CA GLU A 285 -24.17 -10.68 -1.37
C GLU A 285 -23.34 -9.54 -2.00
N ARG A 286 -22.78 -9.82 -3.18
CA ARG A 286 -21.94 -8.90 -3.95
C ARG A 286 -22.43 -8.81 -5.38
N VAL A 287 -22.24 -7.65 -5.99
CA VAL A 287 -22.54 -7.46 -7.41
C VAL A 287 -21.49 -8.18 -8.24
N LYS A 288 -21.93 -9.03 -9.17
CA LYS A 288 -21.08 -9.68 -10.15
C LYS A 288 -21.01 -8.82 -11.41
N ILE A 289 -19.79 -8.65 -11.93
CA ILE A 289 -19.51 -7.85 -13.12
C ILE A 289 -18.90 -8.75 -14.19
N ASP A 290 -19.30 -8.52 -15.44
CA ASP A 290 -18.77 -9.18 -16.64
C ASP A 290 -18.17 -8.15 -17.61
N GLY A 291 -17.49 -8.61 -18.67
CA GLY A 291 -16.85 -7.75 -19.67
C GLY A 291 -15.43 -7.30 -19.30
N LEU A 292 -14.79 -7.93 -18.32
CA LEU A 292 -13.46 -7.53 -17.83
C LEU A 292 -12.28 -8.09 -18.65
N ASN A 293 -12.52 -8.61 -19.86
CA ASN A 293 -11.46 -9.19 -20.69
C ASN A 293 -10.48 -8.12 -21.21
N GLU A 294 -10.99 -6.98 -21.67
CA GLU A 294 -10.15 -5.87 -22.12
C GLU A 294 -9.35 -5.28 -20.96
N PHE A 295 -9.98 -5.14 -19.79
CA PHE A 295 -9.32 -4.74 -18.55
C PHE A 295 -8.15 -5.66 -18.20
N GLU A 296 -8.38 -6.99 -18.23
CA GLU A 296 -7.36 -8.00 -17.95
C GLU A 296 -6.18 -7.88 -18.92
N GLU A 297 -6.47 -7.81 -20.21
CA GLU A 297 -5.46 -7.75 -21.27
C GLU A 297 -4.61 -6.48 -21.16
N HIS A 298 -5.23 -5.32 -21.01
CA HIS A 298 -4.52 -4.04 -20.94
C HIS A 298 -3.70 -3.91 -19.65
N ALA A 299 -4.26 -4.32 -18.50
CA ALA A 299 -3.52 -4.31 -17.24
C ALA A 299 -2.26 -5.19 -17.31
N LYS A 300 -2.40 -6.40 -17.87
CA LYS A 300 -1.28 -7.33 -18.05
C LYS A 300 -0.23 -6.76 -19.00
N ASN A 301 -0.65 -6.33 -20.19
CA ASN A 301 0.26 -5.87 -21.24
C ASN A 301 1.03 -4.61 -20.79
N PHE A 302 0.35 -3.66 -20.14
CA PHE A 302 1.01 -2.48 -19.60
C PHE A 302 2.06 -2.85 -18.56
N LEU A 303 1.72 -3.69 -17.58
CA LEU A 303 2.66 -4.08 -16.52
C LEU A 303 3.86 -4.84 -17.07
N ILE A 304 3.66 -5.76 -18.03
CA ILE A 304 4.77 -6.46 -18.70
C ILE A 304 5.70 -5.46 -19.38
N GLN A 305 5.15 -4.55 -20.19
CA GLN A 305 5.94 -3.55 -20.92
C GLN A 305 6.68 -2.59 -19.98
N ALA A 306 6.00 -2.13 -18.93
CA ALA A 306 6.60 -1.26 -17.92
C ALA A 306 7.75 -1.98 -17.23
N ILE A 307 7.57 -3.22 -16.76
CA ILE A 307 8.63 -3.96 -16.06
C ILE A 307 9.80 -4.23 -17.00
N GLN A 308 9.55 -4.70 -18.23
CA GLN A 308 10.61 -4.98 -19.21
C GLN A 308 11.43 -3.74 -19.59
N LYS A 309 10.83 -2.54 -19.53
CA LYS A 309 11.55 -1.28 -19.77
C LYS A 309 12.61 -0.99 -18.70
N TRP A 310 12.31 -1.32 -17.44
CA TRP A 310 13.24 -1.13 -16.31
C TRP A 310 14.18 -2.32 -16.11
N TYR A 311 13.74 -3.51 -16.53
CA TYR A 311 14.47 -4.77 -16.41
C TYR A 311 14.57 -5.47 -17.77
N PRO A 312 15.36 -4.94 -18.71
CA PRO A 312 15.47 -5.50 -20.06
C PRO A 312 15.98 -6.94 -20.03
N THR A 313 15.42 -7.79 -20.88
CA THR A 313 15.64 -9.26 -21.00
C THR A 313 17.10 -9.72 -21.13
N ASN A 314 18.06 -8.82 -21.34
CA ASN A 314 19.49 -9.11 -21.21
C ASN A 314 19.94 -9.43 -19.77
N PHE A 315 19.03 -9.41 -18.78
CA PHE A 315 19.23 -10.06 -17.49
C PHE A 315 19.20 -11.60 -17.55
N HIS A 316 19.04 -12.20 -18.73
CA HIS A 316 19.29 -13.63 -18.93
C HIS A 316 20.77 -13.98 -18.71
N ASN A 317 20.98 -15.05 -17.94
CA ASN A 317 22.25 -15.61 -17.51
C ASN A 317 23.03 -14.81 -16.46
N THR A 318 22.54 -14.91 -15.23
CA THR A 318 23.42 -15.49 -14.21
C THR A 318 22.85 -16.83 -13.79
N ASN A 319 23.10 -17.89 -14.57
CA ASN A 319 23.25 -19.25 -14.04
C ASN A 319 24.49 -19.32 -13.12
N SER A 320 24.70 -18.31 -12.28
CA SER A 320 25.63 -18.44 -11.16
C SER A 320 24.81 -19.03 -10.03
N LEU A 321 25.40 -20.04 -9.36
CA LEU A 321 24.90 -20.53 -8.09
C LEU A 321 24.49 -19.38 -7.16
N ASP A 322 25.18 -18.24 -7.20
CA ASP A 322 24.86 -17.05 -6.43
C ASP A 322 23.48 -16.45 -6.72
N ALA A 323 23.00 -16.46 -7.97
CA ALA A 323 21.68 -15.90 -8.30
C ALA A 323 20.54 -16.80 -7.81
N GLU A 324 20.68 -18.12 -7.97
CA GLU A 324 19.77 -19.11 -7.42
C GLU A 324 19.79 -19.10 -5.88
N GLN A 325 20.97 -19.05 -5.28
CA GLN A 325 21.13 -18.89 -3.83
C GLN A 325 20.44 -17.61 -3.36
N LYS A 326 20.65 -16.48 -4.04
CA LYS A 326 20.03 -15.20 -3.64
C LYS A 326 18.50 -15.22 -3.76
N GLN A 327 17.96 -15.86 -4.79
CA GLN A 327 16.51 -16.09 -4.90
C GLN A 327 15.99 -17.00 -3.80
N MET A 328 16.69 -18.11 -3.52
CA MET A 328 16.34 -19.03 -2.45
C MET A 328 16.38 -18.31 -1.09
N THR A 329 17.44 -17.57 -0.77
CA THR A 329 17.58 -16.77 0.45
C THR A 329 16.47 -15.74 0.57
N THR A 330 16.13 -15.01 -0.50
CA THR A 330 15.05 -14.01 -0.49
C THR A 330 13.69 -14.66 -0.24
N PHE A 331 13.42 -15.79 -0.90
CA PHE A 331 12.21 -16.58 -0.66
C PHE A 331 12.11 -17.07 0.79
N LEU A 332 13.24 -17.56 1.34
CA LEU A 332 13.33 -18.02 2.73
C LEU A 332 13.09 -16.88 3.72
N LEU A 333 13.71 -15.70 3.52
CA LEU A 333 13.52 -14.53 4.39
C LEU A 333 12.05 -14.10 4.43
N ASN A 334 11.41 -14.00 3.26
CA ASN A 334 9.99 -13.63 3.15
C ASN A 334 9.05 -14.62 3.85
N LYS A 335 9.30 -15.93 3.72
CA LYS A 335 8.48 -16.97 4.35
C LYS A 335 8.73 -17.09 5.85
N THR A 336 9.92 -16.71 6.33
CA THR A 336 10.34 -16.87 7.73
C THR A 336 10.18 -15.60 8.58
N GLN A 337 9.77 -14.47 7.98
CA GLN A 337 9.57 -13.20 8.69
C GLN A 337 8.59 -13.31 9.89
N TYR A 338 7.60 -14.20 9.80
CA TYR A 338 6.61 -14.46 10.86
C TYR A 338 6.86 -15.78 11.60
N PHE A 339 8.07 -16.35 11.49
CA PHE A 339 8.39 -17.61 12.15
C PHE A 339 8.42 -17.42 13.67
N VAL A 340 7.60 -18.21 14.37
CA VAL A 340 7.61 -18.31 15.83
C VAL A 340 8.70 -19.28 16.25
N ASP A 341 9.55 -18.87 17.18
CA ASP A 341 10.75 -19.60 17.58
C ASP A 341 10.46 -21.04 18.06
N ARG A 342 11.38 -21.97 17.74
CA ARG A 342 11.27 -23.40 18.00
C ARG A 342 12.61 -23.98 18.49
N PRO A 343 13.04 -23.64 19.71
CA PRO A 343 14.40 -23.93 20.19
C PRO A 343 14.71 -25.42 20.29
N ASN A 344 13.71 -26.26 20.61
CA ASN A 344 13.89 -27.71 20.72
C ASN A 344 14.18 -28.34 19.36
N GLU A 345 13.41 -27.99 18.34
CA GLU A 345 13.58 -28.46 16.97
C GLU A 345 14.89 -27.96 16.37
N PHE A 346 15.29 -26.72 16.65
CA PHE A 346 16.60 -26.19 16.26
C PHE A 346 17.74 -26.98 16.91
N SER A 347 17.63 -27.33 18.19
CA SER A 347 18.64 -28.16 18.86
C SER A 347 18.80 -29.53 18.19
N ILE A 348 17.70 -30.15 17.76
CA ILE A 348 17.70 -31.42 17.02
C ILE A 348 18.38 -31.26 15.65
N LEU A 349 18.05 -30.19 14.92
CA LEU A 349 18.66 -29.88 13.62
C LEU A 349 20.19 -29.62 13.75
N PHE A 350 20.62 -28.90 14.79
CA PHE A 350 22.03 -28.70 15.12
C PHE A 350 22.77 -30.01 15.43
N LYS A 351 22.16 -30.89 16.24
CA LYS A 351 22.73 -32.23 16.52
C LYS A 351 22.91 -33.05 15.25
N TYR A 352 21.94 -32.99 14.33
CA TYR A 352 22.04 -33.67 13.05
C TYR A 352 23.21 -33.18 12.20
N ILE A 353 23.37 -31.87 11.99
CA ILE A 353 24.46 -31.34 11.13
C ILE A 353 25.85 -31.50 11.75
N THR A 354 25.93 -31.63 13.08
CA THR A 354 27.18 -31.86 13.82
C THR A 354 27.55 -33.34 13.92
N GLY A 355 26.73 -34.24 13.38
CA GLY A 355 26.97 -35.69 13.37
C GLY A 355 26.60 -36.42 14.67
N ASP A 356 25.95 -35.74 15.63
CA ASP A 356 25.43 -36.38 16.83
C ASP A 356 24.03 -36.95 16.59
N HIS A 357 24.00 -38.18 16.09
CA HIS A 357 22.75 -38.87 15.74
C HIS A 357 22.15 -39.70 16.89
N LYS A 358 22.73 -39.64 18.11
CA LYS A 358 22.36 -40.53 19.22
C LYS A 358 20.90 -40.38 19.67
N ASP A 359 20.36 -39.18 19.54
CA ASP A 359 18.99 -38.83 19.96
C ASP A 359 17.99 -38.83 18.79
N LEU A 360 18.42 -39.18 17.57
CA LEU A 360 17.57 -39.16 16.38
C LEU A 360 16.91 -40.52 16.17
N LYS A 361 15.59 -40.50 15.89
CA LYS A 361 14.83 -41.72 15.62
C LYS A 361 15.10 -42.22 14.19
N LEU A 362 15.68 -43.41 14.06
CA LEU A 362 15.88 -44.08 12.77
C LEU A 362 14.53 -44.56 12.21
N ILE A 363 14.16 -44.12 11.00
CA ILE A 363 12.87 -44.43 10.36
C ILE A 363 12.98 -45.55 9.32
N SER A 364 14.14 -45.69 8.66
CA SER A 364 14.45 -46.77 7.71
C SER A 364 15.97 -46.87 7.53
N ALA A 365 16.50 -48.09 7.46
CA ALA A 365 17.90 -48.36 7.15
C ALA A 365 18.00 -49.52 6.17
N THR A 366 17.85 -49.24 4.88
CA THR A 366 18.03 -50.27 3.85
C THR A 366 19.49 -50.45 3.41
N ASP A 367 20.40 -49.50 3.70
CA ASP A 367 21.80 -49.57 3.23
C ASP A 367 22.85 -49.19 4.29
N ALA A 368 22.53 -49.33 5.58
CA ALA A 368 23.42 -48.96 6.71
C ALA A 368 24.58 -49.97 6.95
N LYS A 369 25.10 -50.61 5.90
CA LYS A 369 26.33 -51.43 5.96
C LYS A 369 27.57 -50.73 5.39
N ASN A 370 27.42 -49.54 4.81
CA ASN A 370 28.55 -48.70 4.41
C ASN A 370 28.78 -47.61 5.47
N GLU A 371 29.96 -47.62 6.10
CA GLU A 371 30.39 -46.67 7.14
C GLU A 371 30.46 -45.19 6.67
N ASN A 372 30.21 -44.91 5.38
CA ASN A 372 30.29 -43.59 4.76
C ASN A 372 28.93 -42.96 4.38
N VAL A 373 27.79 -43.51 4.83
CA VAL A 373 26.46 -42.97 4.46
C VAL A 373 25.93 -42.06 5.57
N GLN A 374 25.84 -40.76 5.31
CA GLN A 374 25.13 -39.83 6.20
C GLN A 374 23.62 -40.15 6.16
N PRO A 375 22.96 -40.29 7.33
CA PRO A 375 21.54 -40.62 7.38
C PRO A 375 20.70 -39.47 6.84
N LEU A 376 19.69 -39.73 6.00
CA LEU A 376 18.79 -38.69 5.50
C LEU A 376 17.87 -38.17 6.62
N MET A 377 17.88 -36.87 6.89
CA MET A 377 16.93 -36.26 7.84
C MET A 377 15.53 -36.12 7.24
N VAL A 378 14.52 -36.54 8.00
CA VAL A 378 13.11 -36.38 7.65
C VAL A 378 12.40 -35.60 8.75
N VAL A 379 11.88 -34.42 8.42
CA VAL A 379 11.02 -33.63 9.32
C VAL A 379 9.57 -34.07 9.11
N THR A 380 8.95 -34.62 10.15
CA THR A 380 7.57 -35.12 10.11
C THR A 380 6.62 -34.21 10.89
N GLY A 381 5.35 -34.19 10.50
CA GLY A 381 4.31 -33.33 11.08
C GLY A 381 3.09 -33.22 10.15
N ARG A 382 1.96 -32.72 10.65
CA ARG A 382 0.73 -32.51 9.88
C ARG A 382 0.93 -31.44 8.82
N SER A 383 0.04 -31.42 7.82
CA SER A 383 0.00 -30.31 6.86
C SER A 383 -0.27 -29.01 7.62
N GLY A 384 0.46 -27.94 7.28
CA GLY A 384 0.36 -26.65 7.99
C GLY A 384 1.26 -26.47 9.22
N ASP A 385 1.92 -27.53 9.73
CA ASP A 385 2.77 -27.43 10.95
C ASP A 385 4.06 -26.59 10.77
N GLY A 386 4.28 -26.00 9.60
CA GLY A 386 5.40 -25.10 9.34
C GLY A 386 6.73 -25.79 9.02
N LYS A 387 6.72 -27.08 8.64
CA LYS A 387 7.94 -27.87 8.35
C LYS A 387 8.92 -27.20 7.39
N SER A 388 8.43 -26.68 6.27
CA SER A 388 9.25 -25.98 5.27
C SER A 388 9.81 -24.66 5.80
N ILE A 389 9.05 -23.95 6.65
CA ILE A 389 9.49 -22.68 7.26
C ILE A 389 10.53 -22.95 8.35
N LEU A 390 10.37 -24.02 9.15
CA LEU A 390 11.34 -24.46 10.15
C LEU A 390 12.71 -24.73 9.51
N LEU A 391 12.74 -25.55 8.44
CA LEU A 391 13.98 -25.83 7.70
C LEU A 391 14.56 -24.56 7.08
N GLY A 392 13.71 -23.73 6.48
CA GLY A 392 14.10 -22.45 5.91
C GLY A 392 14.76 -21.50 6.90
N LYS A 393 14.17 -21.36 8.10
CA LYS A 393 14.71 -20.52 9.17
C LYS A 393 16.02 -21.10 9.71
N PHE A 394 16.12 -22.42 9.82
CA PHE A 394 17.34 -23.09 10.28
C PHE A 394 18.51 -22.82 9.32
N VAL A 395 18.31 -22.95 8.00
CA VAL A 395 19.32 -22.63 6.99
C VAL A 395 19.82 -21.18 7.15
N LEU A 396 18.91 -20.21 7.28
CA LEU A 396 19.25 -18.80 7.51
C LEU A 396 19.98 -18.52 8.85
N THR A 397 19.99 -19.47 9.78
CA THR A 397 20.62 -19.31 11.11
C THR A 397 22.03 -19.90 11.14
N ILE A 398 22.35 -20.83 10.22
CA ILE A 398 23.64 -21.52 10.16
C ILE A 398 24.56 -20.97 9.05
N GLU A 399 24.01 -20.29 8.04
CA GLU A 399 24.74 -19.37 7.17
C GLU A 399 25.20 -18.13 7.95
#